data_AF-A0A0F9VXG7-F1
#
_entry.id   AF-A0A0F9VXG7-F1
#
_cell.length_a   1.000
_cell.length_b   1.000
_cell.length_c   1.000
_cell.angle_alpha   90.00
_cell.angle_beta   90.00
_cell.angle_gamma   90.00
#
_symmetry.space_group_name_H-M   'P 1'
#
loop_
_entity.id
_entity.type
_entity.pdbx_description
1 polymer ?
#
loop_
_entity_poly.entity_id
_entity_poly.type
_entity_poly.pdbx_seq_one_letter_code
_entity_poly.pdbx_strand_id
1 'polypeptide(L)'
;MAALTDAELTDRVEEILEDGSNAIFTAASISSQLQDDLKTVSFYKPWEIRQTLFARDGSRELSLSTIDNLIDIDEVEYPIDRDPRAFRSFEENHQMLIMDIRAKPSATIQQKDILLTTGTENQVLTGTVTFTANSTAVTGSGTAFSTELQVGYYISPTSLTAWYRVASITDDTNLVLAEVVKTNDGGADTGTYYWFRPVYLYCNKNHYVEKTQTDLAGAIDLVAGYAKDSWMVHVDALGTGTMPRDMLFTIAGVDGVYRITDDATIGSSEADIFFDPPLKGVAADNSVVTFYASSLDKELESVLPDYTAAKVALNWVGDTRTTQDNVRTILDTTNTELDKVGARLTNAVAHITSGAGEITDKRAAAITELDLANQMIDDSETDLDAATSLINTVTIGDNPVGKRINSAMARLSNSRAEINLARGYLVPHSTGLAYSNLAARELQAANGYISEGTSYINEAMARLRTSTLQLTHLQNWANRKLEATLQTLRRMSSPKQKTYGYSRD
;
A
#
# COMPACT_ATOMS: atom_id res chain seq x y z
N MET A 1 -19.12 -4.88 -27.54
CA MET A 1 -18.98 -5.33 -26.14
C MET A 1 -18.63 -4.09 -25.37
N ALA A 2 -19.32 -3.85 -24.27
CA ALA A 2 -18.93 -2.80 -23.34
C ALA A 2 -17.54 -3.11 -22.78
N ALA A 3 -16.77 -2.07 -22.50
CA ALA A 3 -15.50 -2.22 -21.81
C ALA A 3 -15.76 -2.65 -20.35
N LEU A 4 -14.89 -3.48 -19.80
CA LEU A 4 -15.02 -3.97 -18.42
C LEU A 4 -14.79 -2.84 -17.41
N THR A 5 -15.57 -2.86 -16.35
CA THR A 5 -15.48 -1.97 -15.18
C THR A 5 -14.33 -2.37 -14.24
N ASP A 6 -13.93 -1.47 -13.32
CA ASP A 6 -12.94 -1.78 -12.27
C ASP A 6 -13.38 -2.99 -11.43
N ALA A 7 -14.68 -3.09 -11.12
CA ALA A 7 -15.26 -4.21 -10.39
C ALA A 7 -15.14 -5.52 -11.18
N GLU A 8 -15.54 -5.55 -12.45
CA GLU A 8 -15.44 -6.77 -13.28
C GLU A 8 -13.99 -7.20 -13.52
N LEU A 9 -13.05 -6.25 -13.65
CA LEU A 9 -11.63 -6.56 -13.74
C LEU A 9 -11.08 -7.09 -12.41
N THR A 10 -11.52 -6.53 -11.28
CA THR A 10 -11.19 -7.00 -9.93
C THR A 10 -11.71 -8.43 -9.70
N ASP A 11 -12.97 -8.70 -10.04
CA ASP A 11 -13.58 -10.04 -9.95
C ASP A 11 -12.80 -11.07 -10.78
N ARG A 12 -12.32 -10.70 -11.97
CA ARG A 12 -11.45 -11.57 -12.78
C ARG A 12 -10.11 -11.84 -12.12
N VAL A 13 -9.50 -10.84 -11.49
CA VAL A 13 -8.26 -11.03 -10.72
C VAL A 13 -8.51 -11.97 -9.55
N GLU A 14 -9.62 -11.81 -8.82
CA GLU A 14 -10.03 -12.70 -7.73
C GLU A 14 -10.27 -14.14 -8.20
N GLU A 15 -10.89 -14.33 -9.36
CA GLU A 15 -11.09 -15.64 -9.99
C GLU A 15 -9.73 -16.30 -10.32
N ILE A 16 -8.79 -15.55 -10.90
CA ILE A 16 -7.43 -16.05 -11.22
C ILE A 16 -6.65 -16.41 -9.95
N LEU A 17 -6.86 -15.66 -8.87
CA LEU A 17 -6.25 -15.91 -7.56
C LEU A 17 -6.96 -17.01 -6.75
N GLU A 18 -8.10 -17.51 -7.24
CA GLU A 18 -8.99 -18.44 -6.54
C GLU A 18 -9.45 -17.91 -5.16
N ASP A 19 -9.64 -16.58 -5.04
CA ASP A 19 -10.02 -15.89 -3.81
C ASP A 19 -11.26 -14.99 -3.96
N GLY A 20 -12.36 -15.56 -4.48
CA GLY A 20 -13.64 -14.82 -4.60
C GLY A 20 -14.29 -14.43 -3.27
N SER A 21 -13.67 -14.75 -2.13
CA SER A 21 -14.11 -14.31 -0.80
C SER A 21 -13.33 -13.10 -0.26
N ASN A 22 -12.29 -12.66 -1.00
CA ASN A 22 -11.37 -11.62 -0.56
C ASN A 22 -10.73 -11.92 0.82
N ALA A 23 -10.49 -13.19 1.12
CA ALA A 23 -9.97 -13.62 2.43
C ALA A 23 -8.46 -13.43 2.55
N ILE A 24 -7.74 -13.52 1.42
CA ILE A 24 -6.29 -13.41 1.33
C ILE A 24 -5.90 -12.10 0.64
N PHE A 25 -6.56 -11.80 -0.48
CA PHE A 25 -6.33 -10.64 -1.32
C PHE A 25 -7.57 -9.75 -1.23
N THR A 26 -7.42 -8.55 -0.67
CA THR A 26 -8.55 -7.63 -0.57
C THR A 26 -8.83 -6.95 -1.91
N ALA A 27 -10.10 -6.76 -2.27
CA ALA A 27 -10.51 -5.98 -3.44
C ALA A 27 -9.83 -4.59 -3.51
N ALA A 28 -9.63 -3.94 -2.36
CA ALA A 28 -8.91 -2.66 -2.30
C ALA A 28 -7.44 -2.77 -2.73
N SER A 29 -6.72 -3.81 -2.29
CA SER A 29 -5.34 -4.06 -2.73
C SER A 29 -5.24 -4.44 -4.20
N ILE A 30 -6.22 -5.20 -4.72
CA ILE A 30 -6.29 -5.57 -6.13
C ILE A 30 -6.53 -4.33 -7.00
N SER A 31 -7.57 -3.54 -6.70
CA SER A 31 -7.88 -2.29 -7.41
C SER A 31 -6.69 -1.31 -7.38
N SER A 32 -6.00 -1.19 -6.24
CA SER A 32 -4.80 -0.35 -6.17
C SER A 32 -3.67 -0.86 -7.08
N GLN A 33 -3.39 -2.16 -7.08
CA GLN A 33 -2.34 -2.73 -7.94
C GLN A 33 -2.72 -2.64 -9.43
N LEU A 34 -4.01 -2.82 -9.75
CA LEU A 34 -4.54 -2.68 -11.11
C LEU A 34 -4.26 -1.29 -11.69
N GLN A 35 -4.46 -0.23 -10.91
CA GLN A 35 -4.20 1.15 -11.34
C GLN A 35 -2.71 1.42 -11.63
N ASP A 36 -1.80 0.80 -10.87
CA ASP A 36 -0.36 0.89 -11.16
C ASP A 36 0.06 0.03 -12.35
N ASP A 37 -0.59 -1.11 -12.52
CA ASP A 37 -0.34 -2.01 -13.64
C ASP A 37 -0.82 -1.45 -14.97
N LEU A 38 -1.89 -0.63 -14.98
CA LEU A 38 -2.33 0.13 -16.15
C LEU A 38 -1.19 0.94 -16.76
N LYS A 39 -0.38 1.63 -15.94
CA LYS A 39 0.79 2.39 -16.41
C LYS A 39 1.79 1.46 -17.10
N THR A 40 2.01 0.27 -16.54
CA THR A 40 2.98 -0.69 -17.09
C THR A 40 2.50 -1.27 -18.42
N VAL A 41 1.24 -1.72 -18.52
CA VAL A 41 0.71 -2.29 -19.76
C VAL A 41 0.64 -1.26 -20.88
N SER A 42 0.45 0.02 -20.53
CA SER A 42 0.41 1.13 -21.49
C SER A 42 1.75 1.39 -22.17
N PHE A 43 2.88 1.00 -21.58
CA PHE A 43 4.17 1.05 -22.28
C PHE A 43 4.28 0.02 -23.41
N TYR A 44 3.52 -1.07 -23.33
CA TYR A 44 3.51 -2.10 -24.36
C TYR A 44 2.51 -1.77 -25.46
N LYS A 45 1.27 -1.46 -25.06
CA LYS A 45 0.18 -1.06 -25.95
C LYS A 45 -0.42 0.21 -25.36
N PRO A 46 0.05 1.40 -25.77
CA PRO A 46 -0.46 2.64 -25.23
C PRO A 46 -1.89 2.90 -25.70
N TRP A 47 -2.58 3.75 -24.95
CA TRP A 47 -3.84 4.29 -25.41
C TRP A 47 -3.58 5.44 -26.38
N GLU A 48 -3.80 5.18 -27.67
CA GLU A 48 -3.66 6.17 -28.73
C GLU A 48 -4.87 7.11 -28.75
N ILE A 49 -4.61 8.40 -28.56
CA ILE A 49 -5.65 9.42 -28.50
C ILE A 49 -5.21 10.70 -29.20
N ARG A 50 -6.16 11.35 -29.86
CA ARG A 50 -5.93 12.67 -30.46
C ARG A 50 -6.19 13.76 -29.43
N GLN A 51 -5.19 14.57 -29.09
CA GLN A 51 -5.33 15.77 -28.27
C GLN A 51 -5.29 17.01 -29.16
N THR A 52 -6.17 17.98 -28.89
CA THR A 52 -6.19 19.26 -29.60
C THR A 52 -5.49 20.29 -28.73
N LEU A 53 -4.35 20.79 -29.20
CA LEU A 53 -3.67 21.93 -28.60
C LEU A 53 -3.75 23.14 -29.52
N PHE A 54 -3.46 24.30 -28.97
CA PHE A 54 -3.55 25.57 -29.67
C PHE A 54 -2.17 26.22 -29.75
N ALA A 55 -1.66 26.39 -30.98
CA ALA A 55 -0.36 27.02 -31.20
C ALA A 55 -0.44 28.53 -31.01
N ARG A 56 0.45 29.09 -30.18
CA ARG A 56 0.56 30.55 -30.01
C ARG A 56 0.98 31.22 -31.33
N ASP A 57 0.46 32.42 -31.57
CA ASP A 57 0.83 33.21 -32.75
C ASP A 57 2.35 33.43 -32.80
N GLY A 58 2.94 33.21 -33.98
CA GLY A 58 4.37 33.34 -34.20
C GLY A 58 5.23 32.35 -33.41
N SER A 59 4.65 31.32 -32.79
CA SER A 59 5.36 30.31 -32.00
C SER A 59 5.21 28.90 -32.56
N ARG A 60 6.31 28.15 -32.56
CA ARG A 60 6.32 26.71 -32.89
C ARG A 60 6.16 25.83 -31.65
N GLU A 61 6.09 26.46 -30.48
CA GLU A 61 6.11 25.79 -29.18
C GLU A 61 4.67 25.52 -28.71
N LEU A 62 4.46 24.29 -28.24
CA LEU A 62 3.22 23.81 -27.63
C LEU A 62 3.52 23.34 -26.21
N SER A 63 2.70 23.78 -25.25
CA SER A 63 2.81 23.28 -23.88
C SER A 63 2.08 21.95 -23.74
N LEU A 64 2.81 20.91 -23.36
CA LEU A 64 2.29 19.58 -23.04
C LEU A 64 1.79 19.47 -21.60
N SER A 65 1.98 20.52 -20.78
CA SER A 65 1.60 20.54 -19.36
C SER A 65 0.11 20.32 -19.09
N THR A 66 -0.73 20.43 -20.12
CA THR A 66 -2.18 20.20 -20.03
C THR A 66 -2.56 18.77 -20.43
N ILE A 67 -1.62 17.90 -20.80
CA ILE A 67 -1.91 16.51 -21.16
C ILE A 67 -1.44 15.61 -20.02
N ASP A 68 -2.36 15.20 -19.17
CA ASP A 68 -2.06 14.26 -18.09
C ASP A 68 -1.71 12.89 -18.64
N ASN A 69 -0.93 12.07 -17.92
CA ASN A 69 -0.65 10.68 -18.30
C ASN A 69 -0.07 10.47 -19.71
N LEU A 70 0.63 11.47 -20.27
CA LEU A 70 1.32 11.37 -21.55
C LEU A 70 2.55 10.44 -21.44
N ILE A 71 2.64 9.45 -22.35
CA ILE A 71 3.80 8.55 -22.48
C ILE A 71 4.74 9.05 -23.58
N ASP A 72 4.20 9.32 -24.77
CA ASP A 72 4.93 9.70 -25.98
C ASP A 72 3.97 10.41 -26.94
N ILE A 73 4.50 11.20 -27.86
CA ILE A 73 3.72 11.76 -28.98
C ILE A 73 4.14 11.00 -30.23
N ASP A 74 3.17 10.46 -30.96
CA ASP A 74 3.43 9.69 -32.17
C ASP A 74 3.53 10.61 -33.38
N GLU A 75 2.52 11.45 -33.57
CA GLU A 75 2.42 12.35 -34.72
C GLU A 75 1.89 13.73 -34.32
N VAL A 76 2.32 14.74 -35.06
CA VAL A 76 1.81 16.12 -34.96
C VAL A 76 1.24 16.53 -36.31
N GLU A 77 -0.06 16.79 -36.37
CA GLU A 77 -0.72 17.23 -37.61
C GLU A 77 -0.92 18.75 -37.58
N TYR A 78 -0.29 19.43 -38.55
CA TYR A 78 -0.44 20.87 -38.72
C TYR A 78 -0.17 21.32 -40.16
N PRO A 79 -1.07 22.07 -40.82
CA PRO A 79 -2.44 22.35 -40.40
C PRO A 79 -3.29 21.07 -40.39
N ILE A 80 -4.31 21.04 -39.53
CA ILE A 80 -5.21 19.90 -39.36
C ILE A 80 -6.12 19.67 -40.57
N ASP A 81 -6.59 18.44 -40.74
CA ASP A 81 -7.64 18.01 -41.69
C ASP A 81 -7.34 18.34 -43.15
N ARG A 82 -6.06 18.35 -43.54
CA ARG A 82 -5.70 18.40 -44.95
C ARG A 82 -5.85 17.03 -45.60
N ASP A 83 -6.19 17.05 -46.89
CA ASP A 83 -6.14 15.87 -47.74
C ASP A 83 -5.03 16.05 -48.81
N PRO A 84 -3.90 15.30 -48.72
CA PRO A 84 -3.57 14.30 -47.69
C PRO A 84 -3.18 14.95 -46.35
N ARG A 85 -3.29 14.16 -45.26
CA ARG A 85 -2.94 14.59 -43.90
C ARG A 85 -1.48 15.03 -43.84
N ALA A 86 -1.23 16.14 -43.14
CA ALA A 86 0.07 16.81 -43.14
C ALA A 86 0.76 16.71 -41.78
N PHE A 87 1.45 15.60 -41.55
CA PHE A 87 2.25 15.40 -40.34
C PHE A 87 3.55 16.19 -40.39
N ARG A 88 3.96 16.68 -39.21
CA ARG A 88 5.16 17.48 -39.02
C ARG A 88 6.13 16.73 -38.13
N SER A 89 7.41 16.85 -38.47
CA SER A 89 8.48 16.54 -37.55
C SER A 89 8.39 17.48 -36.35
N PHE A 90 8.84 17.01 -35.19
CA PHE A 90 8.85 17.80 -33.96
C PHE A 90 10.00 17.36 -33.05
N GLU A 91 10.36 18.24 -32.13
CA GLU A 91 11.25 17.95 -31.02
C GLU A 91 10.46 18.05 -29.72
N GLU A 92 10.59 17.04 -28.86
CA GLU A 92 10.00 17.04 -27.52
C GLU A 92 11.08 17.35 -26.49
N ASN A 93 10.84 18.36 -25.66
CA ASN A 93 11.71 18.74 -24.56
C ASN A 93 10.88 18.89 -23.27
N HIS A 94 10.84 17.82 -22.48
CA HIS A 94 10.05 17.74 -21.24
C HIS A 94 8.56 18.08 -21.48
N GLN A 95 8.10 19.24 -21.00
CA GLN A 95 6.71 19.68 -21.13
C GLN A 95 6.46 20.59 -22.34
N MET A 96 7.40 20.66 -23.28
CA MET A 96 7.30 21.50 -24.46
C MET A 96 7.54 20.68 -25.72
N LEU A 97 6.64 20.84 -26.70
CA LEU A 97 6.83 20.32 -28.06
C LEU A 97 7.14 21.47 -29.01
N ILE A 98 8.16 21.31 -29.85
CA ILE A 98 8.57 22.29 -30.85
C ILE A 98 8.33 21.69 -32.23
N MET A 99 7.37 22.24 -32.97
CA MET A 99 7.08 21.80 -34.34
C MET A 99 8.18 22.24 -35.31
N ASP A 100 8.68 21.32 -36.13
CA ASP A 100 9.58 21.64 -37.24
C ASP A 100 8.77 22.05 -38.48
N ILE A 101 8.39 23.33 -38.49
CA ILE A 101 7.60 23.93 -39.57
C ILE A 101 8.27 25.20 -40.08
N ARG A 102 8.46 25.31 -41.40
CA ARG A 102 9.10 26.48 -42.00
C ARG A 102 8.36 27.78 -41.67
N ALA A 103 7.06 27.82 -41.96
CA ALA A 103 6.20 28.92 -41.58
C ALA A 103 5.71 28.69 -40.15
N LYS A 104 6.04 29.62 -39.26
CA LYS A 104 5.46 29.60 -37.91
C LYS A 104 3.94 29.70 -38.03
N PRO A 105 3.17 29.08 -37.11
CA PRO A 105 1.76 29.33 -37.01
C PRO A 105 1.57 30.84 -36.89
N SER A 106 0.95 31.45 -37.89
CA SER A 106 0.39 32.77 -37.70
C SER A 106 -1.03 32.56 -37.21
N ALA A 107 -1.44 33.34 -36.22
CA ALA A 107 -2.82 33.68 -36.02
C ALA A 107 -3.24 34.50 -37.25
N THR A 108 -3.35 33.83 -38.40
CA THR A 108 -4.20 34.35 -39.46
C THR A 108 -5.58 34.21 -38.89
N ILE A 109 -6.17 35.36 -38.56
CA ILE A 109 -7.60 35.56 -38.32
C ILE A 109 -8.33 34.57 -39.22
N GLN A 110 -9.14 33.67 -38.64
CA GLN A 110 -10.02 32.90 -39.49
C GLN A 110 -10.81 33.92 -40.32
N GLN A 111 -10.67 33.82 -41.64
CA GLN A 111 -11.82 34.02 -42.50
C GLN A 111 -12.84 33.02 -41.99
N LYS A 112 -13.71 33.51 -41.12
CA LYS A 112 -14.92 32.89 -40.63
C LYS A 112 -15.53 32.15 -41.82
N ASP A 113 -15.87 30.89 -41.59
CA ASP A 113 -16.64 30.10 -42.53
C ASP A 113 -17.76 30.98 -43.13
N ILE A 114 -17.90 30.96 -44.46
CA ILE A 114 -18.56 32.01 -45.26
C ILE A 114 -20.02 32.29 -44.86
N LEU A 115 -20.62 31.45 -44.01
CA LEU A 115 -22.00 31.57 -43.55
C LEU A 115 -22.25 32.41 -42.28
N LEU A 116 -21.22 32.93 -41.60
CA LEU A 116 -21.46 33.89 -40.51
C LEU A 116 -20.86 35.27 -40.83
N THR A 117 -21.68 36.09 -41.47
CA THR A 117 -21.54 37.49 -41.86
C THR A 117 -20.64 38.38 -40.98
N THR A 118 -19.68 39.02 -41.66
CA THR A 118 -19.08 40.36 -41.44
C THR A 118 -18.62 40.77 -40.03
N GLY A 119 -17.38 40.43 -39.68
CA GLY A 119 -16.57 41.19 -38.73
C GLY A 119 -15.18 41.41 -39.33
N THR A 120 -14.71 42.66 -39.36
CA THR A 120 -13.33 43.01 -39.75
C THR A 120 -12.33 42.63 -38.67
N GLU A 121 -11.07 42.48 -39.08
CA GLU A 121 -9.89 42.13 -38.28
C GLU A 121 -9.83 42.94 -36.96
N ASN A 122 -9.56 42.27 -35.83
CA ASN A 122 -9.81 42.73 -34.46
C ASN A 122 -11.30 42.98 -34.17
N GLN A 123 -12.06 41.90 -33.91
CA GLN A 123 -13.35 42.11 -33.25
C GLN A 123 -13.07 42.56 -31.82
N VAL A 124 -13.23 43.86 -31.64
CA VAL A 124 -13.44 44.47 -30.35
C VAL A 124 -14.70 43.85 -29.78
N LEU A 125 -14.58 43.21 -28.62
CA LEU A 125 -15.74 42.76 -27.86
C LEU A 125 -16.67 43.94 -27.64
N THR A 126 -17.97 43.73 -27.78
CA THR A 126 -18.91 44.81 -27.50
C THR A 126 -18.81 45.20 -26.04
N GLY A 127 -19.11 46.46 -25.74
CA GLY A 127 -19.06 46.97 -24.37
C GLY A 127 -17.66 47.16 -23.81
N THR A 128 -17.58 47.06 -22.48
CA THR A 128 -16.38 47.28 -21.69
C THR A 128 -16.03 46.01 -20.95
N VAL A 129 -14.80 45.55 -21.09
CA VAL A 129 -14.28 44.38 -20.37
C VAL A 129 -13.36 44.87 -19.26
N THR A 130 -13.53 44.35 -18.04
CA THR A 130 -12.71 44.70 -16.88
C THR A 130 -11.95 43.47 -16.39
N PHE A 131 -10.62 43.59 -16.38
CA PHE A 131 -9.71 42.58 -15.85
C PHE A 131 -9.20 43.01 -14.47
N THR A 132 -9.44 42.16 -13.46
CA THR A 132 -8.99 42.43 -12.08
C THR A 132 -7.66 41.73 -11.83
N ALA A 133 -6.62 42.44 -11.34
CA ALA A 133 -5.36 41.78 -11.02
C ALA A 133 -5.53 40.71 -9.95
N ASN A 134 -4.71 39.67 -10.06
CA ASN A 134 -4.73 38.51 -9.19
C ASN A 134 -6.10 37.79 -9.17
N SER A 135 -6.91 37.97 -10.22
CA SER A 135 -8.19 37.30 -10.43
C SER A 135 -8.21 36.58 -11.78
N THR A 136 -9.01 35.52 -11.86
CA THR A 136 -9.43 34.89 -13.13
C THR A 136 -10.78 35.41 -13.61
N ALA A 137 -11.56 36.05 -12.75
CA ALA A 137 -12.86 36.58 -13.12
C ALA A 137 -12.72 37.85 -13.97
N VAL A 138 -13.48 37.90 -15.05
CA VAL A 138 -13.58 39.05 -15.96
C VAL A 138 -15.04 39.47 -16.01
N THR A 139 -15.27 40.75 -15.73
CA THR A 139 -16.61 41.35 -15.74
C THR A 139 -16.74 42.29 -16.92
N GLY A 140 -17.83 42.15 -17.66
CA GLY A 140 -18.20 42.96 -18.80
C GLY A 140 -19.37 43.89 -18.48
N SER A 141 -19.43 45.04 -19.16
CA SER A 141 -20.57 45.94 -19.16
C SER A 141 -20.96 46.26 -20.60
N GLY A 142 -22.15 45.83 -21.02
CA GLY A 142 -22.60 45.94 -22.42
C GLY A 142 -21.89 44.97 -23.36
N THR A 143 -21.27 43.92 -22.81
CA THR A 143 -20.67 42.80 -23.53
C THR A 143 -21.72 41.76 -23.88
N ALA A 144 -21.41 40.89 -24.84
CA ALA A 144 -22.24 39.75 -25.22
C ALA A 144 -21.42 38.45 -25.26
N PHE A 145 -20.71 38.13 -24.17
CA PHE A 145 -19.70 37.06 -24.14
C PHE A 145 -20.23 35.71 -24.62
N SER A 146 -21.48 35.34 -24.32
CA SER A 146 -22.03 34.03 -24.72
C SER A 146 -22.20 33.89 -26.23
N THR A 147 -22.24 35.01 -26.95
CA THR A 147 -22.40 35.06 -28.42
C THR A 147 -21.13 35.48 -29.15
N GLU A 148 -20.26 36.26 -28.51
CA GLU A 148 -19.03 36.81 -29.10
C GLU A 148 -17.79 35.95 -28.83
N LEU A 149 -17.79 35.20 -27.73
CA LEU A 149 -16.67 34.37 -27.31
C LEU A 149 -17.06 32.90 -27.26
N GLN A 150 -16.06 32.03 -27.32
CA GLN A 150 -16.20 30.64 -26.94
C GLN A 150 -15.13 30.30 -25.91
N VAL A 151 -15.40 29.28 -25.11
CA VAL A 151 -14.40 28.70 -24.22
C VAL A 151 -13.18 28.27 -25.04
N GLY A 152 -11.98 28.57 -24.54
CA GLY A 152 -10.71 28.35 -25.23
C GLY A 152 -10.21 29.53 -26.05
N TYR A 153 -11.03 30.56 -26.32
CA TYR A 153 -10.56 31.78 -26.97
C TYR A 153 -9.57 32.52 -26.09
N TYR A 154 -8.68 33.29 -26.70
CA TYR A 154 -7.78 34.17 -25.96
C TYR A 154 -8.23 35.61 -26.14
N ILE A 155 -8.41 36.29 -25.01
CA ILE A 155 -8.75 37.71 -24.95
C ILE A 155 -7.59 38.47 -24.31
N SER A 156 -7.34 39.68 -24.79
CA SER A 156 -6.40 40.61 -24.17
C SER A 156 -7.11 41.93 -23.90
N PRO A 157 -6.93 42.53 -22.71
CA PRO A 157 -7.20 43.94 -22.54
C PRO A 157 -6.36 44.74 -23.53
N THR A 158 -6.90 45.84 -24.04
CA THR A 158 -6.21 46.76 -24.96
C THR A 158 -4.98 47.41 -24.35
N SER A 159 -4.95 47.57 -23.03
CA SER A 159 -3.86 48.18 -22.28
C SER A 159 -2.71 47.22 -21.97
N LEU A 160 -2.94 45.90 -22.05
CA LEU A 160 -1.95 44.86 -21.78
C LEU A 160 -1.52 44.14 -23.05
N THR A 161 -0.30 43.61 -23.04
CA THR A 161 0.21 42.72 -24.10
C THR A 161 -0.02 41.23 -23.78
N ALA A 162 -0.53 40.93 -22.59
CA ALA A 162 -0.74 39.59 -22.11
C ALA A 162 -2.10 39.05 -22.58
N TRP A 163 -2.07 37.89 -23.22
CA TRP A 163 -3.25 37.15 -23.65
C TRP A 163 -3.69 36.19 -22.55
N TYR A 164 -5.00 36.12 -22.30
CA TYR A 164 -5.59 35.24 -21.31
C TYR A 164 -6.62 34.33 -21.96
N ARG A 165 -6.55 33.02 -21.68
CA ARG A 165 -7.52 32.05 -22.21
C ARG A 165 -8.84 32.13 -21.45
N VAL A 166 -9.97 32.19 -22.15
CA VAL A 166 -11.31 32.00 -21.59
C VAL A 166 -11.46 30.54 -21.14
N ALA A 167 -11.61 30.31 -19.84
CA ALA A 167 -11.84 28.99 -19.25
C ALA A 167 -13.32 28.63 -19.20
N SER A 168 -14.19 29.58 -18.86
CA SER A 168 -15.63 29.40 -18.90
C SER A 168 -16.33 30.73 -19.14
N ILE A 169 -17.53 30.69 -19.69
CA ILE A 169 -18.40 31.86 -19.86
C ILE A 169 -19.62 31.63 -18.98
N THR A 170 -19.77 32.45 -17.95
CA THR A 170 -20.88 32.33 -17.00
C THR A 170 -22.15 32.94 -17.58
N ASP A 171 -22.03 34.12 -18.17
CA ASP A 171 -23.11 34.84 -18.86
C ASP A 171 -22.52 35.90 -19.81
N ASP A 172 -23.36 36.72 -20.44
CA ASP A 172 -22.93 37.78 -21.37
C ASP A 172 -22.01 38.85 -20.76
N THR A 173 -21.98 38.95 -19.44
CA THR A 173 -21.23 39.94 -18.66
C THR A 173 -20.20 39.34 -17.72
N ASN A 174 -20.08 38.01 -17.63
CA ASN A 174 -19.15 37.36 -16.71
C ASN A 174 -18.49 36.16 -17.39
N LEU A 175 -17.17 36.11 -17.35
CA LEU A 175 -16.39 34.94 -17.76
C LEU A 175 -15.24 34.68 -16.77
N VAL A 176 -14.69 33.48 -16.83
CA VAL A 176 -13.52 33.08 -16.04
C VAL A 176 -12.37 32.75 -16.99
N LEU A 177 -11.18 33.22 -16.66
CA LEU A 177 -9.94 32.95 -17.37
C LEU A 177 -9.23 31.72 -16.80
N ALA A 178 -8.47 31.02 -17.64
CA ALA A 178 -7.64 29.89 -17.22
C ALA A 178 -6.42 30.34 -16.39
N GLU A 179 -6.01 31.59 -16.55
CA GLU A 179 -4.82 32.15 -15.92
C GLU A 179 -5.19 33.42 -15.14
N VAL A 180 -4.54 33.59 -13.99
CA VAL A 180 -4.68 34.79 -13.17
C VAL A 180 -4.09 36.00 -13.89
N VAL A 181 -4.85 37.10 -13.98
CA VAL A 181 -4.40 38.38 -14.54
C VAL A 181 -3.28 38.95 -13.67
N LYS A 182 -2.07 39.13 -14.22
CA LYS A 182 -0.88 39.45 -13.41
C LYS A 182 -0.74 40.94 -13.05
N THR A 183 -1.31 41.83 -13.85
CA THR A 183 -1.18 43.29 -13.69
C THR A 183 -2.55 43.94 -13.67
N ASN A 184 -2.73 44.91 -12.77
CA ASN A 184 -3.98 45.66 -12.68
C ASN A 184 -4.11 46.53 -13.92
N ASP A 185 -5.18 46.32 -14.66
CA ASP A 185 -5.57 47.21 -15.75
C ASP A 185 -6.37 48.41 -15.19
N GLY A 186 -7.15 48.21 -14.13
CA GLY A 186 -7.80 49.29 -13.37
C GLY A 186 -8.77 50.18 -14.18
N GLY A 187 -8.97 49.89 -15.46
CA GLY A 187 -9.72 50.68 -16.42
C GLY A 187 -10.64 49.82 -17.29
N ALA A 188 -11.63 50.51 -17.85
CA ALA A 188 -12.54 50.00 -18.86
C ALA A 188 -11.77 49.79 -20.17
N ASP A 189 -11.65 48.54 -20.65
CA ASP A 189 -10.90 48.22 -21.85
C ASP A 189 -11.80 47.59 -22.94
N THR A 190 -11.40 47.75 -24.21
CA THR A 190 -12.04 47.09 -25.36
C THR A 190 -11.27 45.83 -25.70
N GLY A 191 -11.73 44.67 -25.23
CA GLY A 191 -11.00 43.42 -25.44
C GLY A 191 -10.86 43.07 -26.92
N THR A 192 -9.65 42.73 -27.36
CA THR A 192 -9.41 42.12 -28.68
C THR A 192 -9.26 40.60 -28.47
N TYR A 193 -9.76 39.77 -29.39
CA TYR A 193 -9.57 38.31 -29.32
C TYR A 193 -8.77 37.76 -30.52
N TYR A 194 -7.92 36.74 -30.28
CA TYR A 194 -7.27 35.95 -31.34
C TYR A 194 -7.71 34.49 -31.28
N TRP A 195 -7.80 33.88 -32.46
CA TRP A 195 -7.84 32.44 -32.61
C TRP A 195 -6.43 31.89 -32.80
N PHE A 196 -6.10 30.90 -31.99
CA PHE A 196 -4.95 30.06 -32.24
C PHE A 196 -5.33 28.94 -33.20
N ARG A 197 -4.42 28.60 -34.10
CA ARG A 197 -4.65 27.49 -35.01
C ARG A 197 -4.54 26.19 -34.21
N PRO A 198 -5.56 25.31 -34.30
CA PRO A 198 -5.49 24.01 -33.64
C PRO A 198 -4.37 23.18 -34.25
N VAL A 199 -3.74 22.39 -33.40
CA VAL A 199 -2.75 21.38 -33.72
C VAL A 199 -3.26 20.07 -33.14
N TYR A 200 -3.35 19.02 -33.95
CA TYR A 200 -3.67 17.69 -33.47
C TYR A 200 -2.39 16.97 -33.09
N LEU A 201 -2.33 16.52 -31.83
CA LEU A 201 -1.31 15.62 -31.33
C LEU A 201 -1.90 14.23 -31.24
N TYR A 202 -1.24 13.24 -31.84
CA TYR A 202 -1.56 11.83 -31.68
C TYR A 202 -0.73 11.31 -30.52
N CYS A 203 -1.32 11.32 -29.32
CA CYS A 203 -0.67 11.02 -28.07
C CYS A 203 -0.82 9.55 -27.71
N ASN A 204 0.25 8.96 -27.21
CA ASN A 204 0.24 7.70 -26.48
C ASN A 204 0.07 8.02 -24.99
N LYS A 205 -1.02 7.56 -24.38
CA LYS A 205 -1.32 7.79 -22.96
C LYS A 205 -1.35 6.50 -22.16
N ASN A 206 -1.27 6.64 -20.84
CA ASN A 206 -1.66 5.55 -19.95
C ASN A 206 -3.15 5.23 -20.14
N HIS A 207 -3.48 3.94 -20.12
CA HIS A 207 -4.84 3.47 -20.00
C HIS A 207 -5.46 3.88 -18.66
N TYR A 208 -6.79 3.98 -18.64
CA TYR A 208 -7.57 4.24 -17.44
C TYR A 208 -8.66 3.18 -17.29
N VAL A 209 -9.09 2.99 -16.04
CA VAL A 209 -10.28 2.24 -15.66
C VAL A 209 -10.99 3.09 -14.61
N GLU A 210 -12.25 3.44 -14.89
CA GLU A 210 -13.08 4.27 -14.02
C GLU A 210 -13.47 3.50 -12.76
N LYS A 211 -13.17 4.07 -11.60
CA LYS A 211 -13.34 3.43 -10.29
C LYS A 211 -14.61 3.86 -9.56
N THR A 212 -15.06 5.09 -9.79
CA THR A 212 -16.07 5.74 -8.95
C THR A 212 -17.47 5.67 -9.55
N GLN A 213 -17.58 5.68 -10.88
CA GLN A 213 -18.87 5.61 -11.55
C GLN A 213 -19.41 4.18 -11.59
N THR A 214 -20.58 4.00 -10.98
CA THR A 214 -21.34 2.74 -11.04
C THR A 214 -22.40 2.76 -12.13
N ASP A 215 -22.87 3.96 -12.51
CA ASP A 215 -23.74 4.16 -13.66
C ASP A 215 -22.92 4.70 -14.83
N LEU A 216 -22.98 3.97 -15.95
CA LEU A 216 -22.29 4.32 -17.20
C LEU A 216 -23.30 4.73 -18.28
N ALA A 217 -24.53 5.01 -17.88
CA ALA A 217 -25.56 5.56 -18.75
C ALA A 217 -26.15 6.84 -18.13
N GLY A 218 -26.45 7.80 -18.99
CA GLY A 218 -27.27 8.96 -18.69
C GLY A 218 -28.15 9.31 -19.90
N ALA A 219 -28.86 10.43 -19.85
CA ALA A 219 -29.60 10.93 -21.01
C ALA A 219 -29.34 12.42 -21.22
N ILE A 220 -29.43 12.86 -22.48
CA ILE A 220 -29.35 14.29 -22.81
C ILE A 220 -30.57 14.98 -22.21
N ASP A 221 -30.35 15.97 -21.32
CA ASP A 221 -31.42 16.78 -20.73
C ASP A 221 -31.42 18.18 -21.33
N LEU A 222 -32.03 18.26 -22.52
CA LEU A 222 -32.32 19.54 -23.15
C LEU A 222 -33.46 19.32 -24.14
N VAL A 223 -34.65 19.85 -23.83
CA VAL A 223 -35.87 19.70 -24.65
C VAL A 223 -35.65 20.05 -26.13
N ALA A 224 -34.78 21.03 -26.41
CA ALA A 224 -34.47 21.46 -27.78
C ALA A 224 -33.45 20.55 -28.49
N GLY A 225 -32.76 19.67 -27.76
CA GLY A 225 -31.59 18.93 -28.19
C GLY A 225 -30.35 19.82 -28.37
N TYR A 226 -29.22 19.19 -28.65
CA TYR A 226 -27.97 19.86 -29.02
C TYR A 226 -27.74 19.79 -30.52
N ALA A 227 -27.36 20.91 -31.10
CA ALA A 227 -27.09 21.01 -32.53
C ALA A 227 -25.78 20.30 -32.92
N LYS A 228 -25.62 20.07 -34.22
CA LYS A 228 -24.32 19.69 -34.79
C LYS A 228 -23.27 20.75 -34.40
N ASP A 229 -22.03 20.29 -34.20
CA ASP A 229 -20.86 21.08 -33.86
C ASP A 229 -20.89 21.69 -32.44
N SER A 230 -21.81 21.24 -31.57
CA SER A 230 -21.76 21.51 -30.12
C SER A 230 -20.60 20.77 -29.45
N TRP A 231 -20.01 21.40 -28.43
CA TRP A 231 -18.83 20.94 -27.67
C TRP A 231 -19.15 20.63 -26.21
N MET A 232 -20.40 20.85 -25.81
CA MET A 232 -20.90 20.63 -24.46
C MET A 232 -22.32 20.07 -24.55
N VAL A 233 -22.63 19.13 -23.66
CA VAL A 233 -23.98 18.60 -23.44
C VAL A 233 -24.27 18.53 -21.94
N HIS A 234 -25.50 18.82 -21.55
CA HIS A 234 -26.03 18.54 -20.22
C HIS A 234 -26.60 17.12 -20.21
N VAL A 235 -26.19 16.33 -19.22
CA VAL A 235 -26.59 14.92 -19.09
C VAL A 235 -27.20 14.70 -17.72
N ASP A 236 -28.41 14.12 -17.68
CA ASP A 236 -29.12 13.74 -16.47
C ASP A 236 -29.10 12.21 -16.26
N ALA A 237 -29.81 11.77 -15.22
CA ALA A 237 -29.91 10.37 -14.80
C ALA A 237 -28.55 9.69 -14.54
N LEU A 238 -27.55 10.48 -14.17
CA LEU A 238 -26.23 9.99 -13.79
C LEU A 238 -26.21 9.52 -12.33
N GLY A 239 -25.20 8.73 -11.98
CA GLY A 239 -24.92 8.32 -10.60
C GLY A 239 -24.41 9.46 -9.71
N THR A 240 -23.40 9.19 -8.90
CA THR A 240 -22.71 10.20 -8.07
C THR A 240 -21.21 10.12 -8.32
N GLY A 241 -20.51 11.25 -8.21
CA GLY A 241 -19.05 11.29 -8.27
C GLY A 241 -18.55 12.28 -9.32
N THR A 242 -17.43 11.95 -9.93
CA THR A 242 -16.81 12.75 -11.00
C THR A 242 -16.61 11.89 -12.24
N MET A 243 -16.89 12.43 -13.42
CA MET A 243 -16.44 11.84 -14.68
C MET A 243 -15.09 12.45 -15.01
N PRO A 244 -14.00 11.67 -14.98
CA PRO A 244 -12.69 12.22 -15.21
C PRO A 244 -12.51 12.66 -16.66
N ARG A 245 -11.62 13.62 -16.85
CA ARG A 245 -11.09 13.98 -18.14
C ARG A 245 -10.58 12.74 -18.88
N ASP A 246 -10.71 12.81 -20.20
CA ASP A 246 -10.40 11.75 -21.15
C ASP A 246 -11.35 10.54 -21.12
N MET A 247 -12.35 10.48 -20.23
CA MET A 247 -13.38 9.45 -20.31
C MET A 247 -14.07 9.50 -21.69
N LEU A 248 -14.28 8.33 -22.30
CA LEU A 248 -14.93 8.22 -23.59
C LEU A 248 -16.43 8.00 -23.41
N PHE A 249 -17.23 8.47 -24.37
CA PHE A 249 -18.66 8.17 -24.43
C PHE A 249 -19.22 8.19 -25.85
N THR A 250 -20.43 7.66 -26.00
CA THR A 250 -21.23 7.71 -27.23
C THR A 250 -22.61 8.28 -26.91
N ILE A 251 -23.27 8.87 -27.91
CA ILE A 251 -24.65 9.34 -27.79
C ILE A 251 -25.50 8.56 -28.78
N ALA A 252 -26.59 7.97 -28.31
CA ALA A 252 -27.52 7.23 -29.16
C ALA A 252 -28.03 8.12 -30.30
N GLY A 253 -27.91 7.64 -31.54
CA GLY A 253 -28.33 8.38 -32.73
C GLY A 253 -27.34 9.42 -33.25
N VAL A 254 -26.19 9.61 -32.61
CA VAL A 254 -25.12 10.50 -33.09
C VAL A 254 -23.87 9.69 -33.41
N ASP A 255 -23.36 9.81 -34.63
CA ASP A 255 -22.15 9.09 -35.05
C ASP A 255 -20.90 9.67 -34.37
N GLY A 256 -20.14 8.82 -33.67
CA GLY A 256 -18.84 9.17 -33.11
C GLY A 256 -18.61 8.62 -31.71
N VAL A 257 -17.35 8.62 -31.31
CA VAL A 257 -16.93 8.45 -29.91
C VAL A 257 -16.36 9.79 -29.48
N TYR A 258 -16.86 10.30 -28.37
CA TYR A 258 -16.52 11.59 -27.81
C TYR A 258 -15.65 11.41 -26.58
N ARG A 259 -14.79 12.38 -26.32
CA ARG A 259 -13.90 12.37 -25.16
C ARG A 259 -14.14 13.58 -24.30
N ILE A 260 -14.35 13.37 -23.00
CA ILE A 260 -14.45 14.43 -22.01
C ILE A 260 -13.14 15.24 -21.96
N THR A 261 -13.22 16.56 -22.11
CA THR A 261 -12.03 17.44 -22.13
C THR A 261 -11.64 17.97 -20.76
N ASP A 262 -12.56 18.00 -19.80
CA ASP A 262 -12.36 18.50 -18.44
C ASP A 262 -13.16 17.64 -17.44
N ASP A 263 -12.67 17.47 -16.21
CA ASP A 263 -13.39 16.72 -15.18
C ASP A 263 -14.80 17.30 -14.97
N ALA A 264 -15.83 16.46 -15.10
CA ALA A 264 -17.22 16.84 -14.87
C ALA A 264 -17.68 16.31 -13.51
N THR A 265 -18.08 17.21 -12.61
CA THR A 265 -18.64 16.82 -11.31
C THR A 265 -20.13 16.54 -11.46
N ILE A 266 -20.57 15.37 -11.01
CA ILE A 266 -21.99 15.00 -11.03
C ILE A 266 -22.66 15.57 -9.79
N GLY A 267 -23.51 16.58 -9.97
CA GLY A 267 -24.34 17.18 -8.93
C GLY A 267 -25.79 16.80 -9.15
N SER A 268 -26.52 16.36 -8.12
CA SER A 268 -27.95 16.04 -8.26
C SER A 268 -28.31 15.05 -9.38
N SER A 269 -27.43 14.10 -9.71
CA SER A 269 -27.59 13.15 -10.84
C SER A 269 -27.55 13.80 -12.23
N GLU A 270 -26.96 14.97 -12.36
CA GLU A 270 -26.76 15.69 -13.62
C GLU A 270 -25.33 16.28 -13.71
N ALA A 271 -24.85 16.51 -14.93
CA ALA A 271 -23.55 17.14 -15.18
C ALA A 271 -23.46 17.79 -16.56
N ASP A 272 -22.74 18.91 -16.64
CA ASP A 272 -22.28 19.47 -17.91
C ASP A 272 -21.00 18.77 -18.36
N ILE A 273 -21.01 18.25 -19.58
CA ILE A 273 -19.90 17.49 -20.16
C ILE A 273 -19.34 18.25 -21.34
N PHE A 274 -18.10 18.69 -21.22
CA PHE A 274 -17.33 19.28 -22.33
C PHE A 274 -16.53 18.19 -23.04
N PHE A 275 -16.52 18.18 -24.38
CA PHE A 275 -15.90 17.09 -25.14
C PHE A 275 -15.30 17.49 -26.50
N ASP A 276 -14.42 16.62 -27.01
CA ASP A 276 -13.84 16.67 -28.37
C ASP A 276 -13.93 15.28 -29.03
N PRO A 277 -14.17 15.18 -30.35
CA PRO A 277 -14.53 16.27 -31.28
C PRO A 277 -15.91 16.85 -31.00
N PRO A 278 -16.29 17.97 -31.64
CA PRO A 278 -17.67 18.46 -31.62
C PRO A 278 -18.67 17.43 -32.17
N LEU A 279 -19.94 17.55 -31.80
CA LEU A 279 -21.00 16.65 -32.27
C LEU A 279 -21.05 16.60 -33.79
N LYS A 280 -20.98 15.39 -34.37
CA LYS A 280 -21.08 15.22 -35.83
C LYS A 280 -22.52 15.32 -36.35
N GLY A 281 -23.51 15.26 -35.47
CA GLY A 281 -24.94 15.35 -35.77
C GLY A 281 -25.72 15.99 -34.62
N VAL A 282 -27.05 16.04 -34.75
CA VAL A 282 -27.95 16.56 -33.70
C VAL A 282 -28.18 15.49 -32.64
N ALA A 283 -27.96 15.82 -31.37
CA ALA A 283 -28.33 14.97 -30.24
C ALA A 283 -29.73 15.36 -29.76
N ALA A 284 -30.71 14.47 -29.88
CA ALA A 284 -32.08 14.73 -29.43
C ALA A 284 -32.19 14.69 -27.90
N ASP A 285 -33.18 15.37 -27.36
CA ASP A 285 -33.61 15.21 -25.97
C ASP A 285 -33.81 13.73 -25.62
N ASN A 286 -33.46 13.32 -24.40
CA ASN A 286 -33.51 11.94 -23.92
C ASN A 286 -32.66 10.92 -24.71
N SER A 287 -31.73 11.38 -25.57
CA SER A 287 -30.78 10.45 -26.21
C SER A 287 -29.86 9.84 -25.15
N VAL A 288 -29.76 8.52 -25.13
CA VAL A 288 -28.92 7.81 -24.16
C VAL A 288 -27.45 8.14 -24.39
N VAL A 289 -26.76 8.60 -23.35
CA VAL A 289 -25.32 8.80 -23.31
C VAL A 289 -24.70 7.57 -22.64
N THR A 290 -23.80 6.87 -23.32
CA THR A 290 -23.13 5.67 -22.78
C THR A 290 -21.65 5.92 -22.63
N PHE A 291 -21.16 5.87 -21.40
CA PHE A 291 -19.75 6.08 -21.04
C PHE A 291 -18.98 4.76 -21.08
N TYR A 292 -17.69 4.84 -21.41
CA TYR A 292 -16.80 3.70 -21.40
C TYR A 292 -16.14 3.57 -20.03
N ALA A 293 -16.27 2.39 -19.43
CA ALA A 293 -15.68 2.10 -18.11
C ALA A 293 -14.15 2.10 -18.12
N SER A 294 -13.52 1.81 -19.27
CA SER A 294 -12.08 1.79 -19.42
C SER A 294 -11.66 2.12 -20.84
N SER A 295 -10.40 2.51 -21.02
CA SER A 295 -9.78 2.64 -22.35
C SER A 295 -9.13 1.36 -22.85
N LEU A 296 -9.32 0.24 -22.16
CA LEU A 296 -8.74 -1.04 -22.55
C LEU A 296 -9.49 -1.60 -23.77
N ASP A 297 -8.75 -2.23 -24.68
CA ASP A 297 -9.37 -3.09 -25.67
C ASP A 297 -9.55 -4.51 -25.14
N LYS A 298 -10.27 -5.34 -25.89
CA LYS A 298 -10.58 -6.73 -25.50
C LYS A 298 -9.34 -7.58 -25.24
N GLU A 299 -8.23 -7.29 -25.91
CA GLU A 299 -6.99 -8.03 -25.73
C GLU A 299 -6.35 -7.67 -24.40
N LEU A 300 -6.25 -6.38 -24.08
CA LEU A 300 -5.74 -5.89 -22.80
C LEU A 300 -6.65 -6.26 -21.63
N GLU A 301 -7.97 -6.22 -21.81
CA GLU A 301 -8.95 -6.69 -20.80
C GLU A 301 -8.78 -8.17 -20.42
N SER A 302 -8.21 -8.98 -21.33
CA SER A 302 -7.89 -10.38 -21.04
C SER A 302 -6.53 -10.54 -20.35
N VAL A 303 -5.59 -9.64 -20.58
CA VAL A 303 -4.18 -9.78 -20.17
C VAL A 303 -3.88 -9.02 -18.87
N LEU A 304 -4.56 -7.88 -18.64
CA LEU A 304 -4.37 -7.06 -17.45
C LEU A 304 -4.72 -7.83 -16.16
N PRO A 305 -5.86 -8.55 -16.04
CA PRO A 305 -6.15 -9.32 -14.83
C PRO A 305 -5.08 -10.38 -14.53
N ASP A 306 -4.55 -11.04 -15.55
CA ASP A 306 -3.47 -12.02 -15.42
C ASP A 306 -2.17 -11.37 -14.90
N TYR A 307 -1.86 -10.17 -15.39
CA TYR A 307 -0.70 -9.40 -14.95
C TYR A 307 -0.84 -9.00 -13.48
N THR A 308 -2.00 -8.43 -13.12
CA THR A 308 -2.30 -7.93 -11.79
C THR A 308 -2.38 -9.04 -10.76
N ALA A 309 -3.04 -10.16 -11.07
CA ALA A 309 -3.07 -11.34 -10.20
C ALA A 309 -1.65 -11.82 -9.86
N ALA A 310 -0.76 -11.91 -10.86
CA ALA A 310 0.62 -12.32 -10.63
C ALA A 310 1.38 -11.34 -9.73
N LYS A 311 1.22 -10.02 -9.93
CA LYS A 311 1.85 -8.98 -9.11
C LYS A 311 1.33 -8.98 -7.67
N VAL A 312 0.01 -9.02 -7.48
CA VAL A 312 -0.64 -9.07 -6.17
C VAL A 312 -0.17 -10.31 -5.39
N ALA A 313 -0.14 -11.48 -6.04
CA ALA A 313 0.35 -12.70 -5.41
C ALA A 313 1.83 -12.60 -5.00
N LEU A 314 2.70 -12.01 -5.83
CA LEU A 314 4.11 -11.83 -5.48
C LEU A 314 4.31 -10.88 -4.30
N ASN A 315 3.56 -9.77 -4.24
CA ASN A 315 3.60 -8.84 -3.12
C ASN A 315 3.16 -9.53 -1.82
N TRP A 316 2.03 -10.24 -1.85
CA TRP A 316 1.52 -10.99 -0.69
C TRP A 316 2.48 -12.09 -0.21
N VAL A 317 3.14 -12.80 -1.12
CA VAL A 317 4.19 -13.78 -0.76
C VAL A 317 5.34 -13.10 -0.03
N GLY A 318 5.76 -11.91 -0.48
CA GLY A 318 6.79 -11.10 0.18
C GLY A 318 6.42 -10.73 1.61
N ASP A 319 5.22 -10.22 1.81
CA ASP A 319 4.70 -9.84 3.13
C ASP A 319 4.57 -11.06 4.06
N THR A 320 4.00 -12.16 3.55
CA THR A 320 3.80 -13.38 4.34
C THR A 320 5.13 -14.02 4.77
N ARG A 321 6.15 -14.00 3.91
CA ARG A 321 7.51 -14.46 4.30
C ARG A 321 8.09 -13.63 5.42
N THR A 322 7.92 -12.31 5.36
CA THR A 322 8.36 -11.41 6.43
C THR A 322 7.67 -11.77 7.76
N THR A 323 6.37 -12.06 7.73
CA THR A 323 5.65 -12.56 8.92
C THR A 323 6.18 -13.91 9.42
N GLN A 324 6.48 -14.85 8.52
CA GLN A 324 7.05 -16.17 8.88
C GLN A 324 8.42 -16.04 9.57
N ASP A 325 9.28 -15.16 9.07
CA ASP A 325 10.62 -14.93 9.63
C ASP A 325 10.53 -14.30 11.03
N ASN A 326 9.55 -13.40 11.26
CA ASN A 326 9.27 -12.86 12.59
C ASN A 326 8.81 -13.94 13.57
N VAL A 327 7.91 -14.84 13.15
CA VAL A 327 7.44 -15.98 13.96
C VAL A 327 8.61 -16.90 14.31
N ARG A 328 9.47 -17.22 13.34
CA ARG A 328 10.67 -18.04 13.57
C ARG A 328 11.58 -17.41 14.63
N THR A 329 11.83 -16.11 14.53
CA THR A 329 12.65 -15.37 15.50
C THR A 329 12.08 -15.46 16.93
N ILE A 330 10.75 -15.37 17.07
CA ILE A 330 10.06 -15.52 18.36
C ILE A 330 10.21 -16.94 18.91
N LEU A 331 10.08 -17.97 18.06
CA LEU A 331 10.24 -19.37 18.47
C LEU A 331 11.68 -19.67 18.90
N ASP A 332 12.68 -19.18 18.16
CA ASP A 332 14.09 -19.35 18.50
C ASP A 332 14.42 -18.67 19.86
N THR A 333 13.85 -17.50 20.11
CA THR A 333 13.95 -16.80 21.40
C THR A 333 13.31 -17.61 22.52
N THR A 334 12.12 -18.16 22.27
CA THR A 334 11.39 -18.99 23.26
C THR A 334 12.18 -20.25 23.60
N ASN A 335 12.76 -20.92 22.61
CA ASN A 335 13.59 -22.11 22.83
C ASN A 335 14.82 -21.77 23.70
N THR A 336 15.46 -20.63 23.44
CA THR A 336 16.59 -20.14 24.25
C THR A 336 16.20 -19.90 25.71
N GLU A 337 15.01 -19.34 25.97
CA GLU A 337 14.51 -19.15 27.34
C GLU A 337 14.16 -20.47 28.02
N LEU A 338 13.57 -21.44 27.30
CA LEU A 338 13.32 -22.79 27.83
C LEU A 338 14.62 -23.51 28.22
N ASP A 339 15.68 -23.38 27.41
CA ASP A 339 16.99 -23.94 27.73
C ASP A 339 17.56 -23.36 29.04
N LYS A 340 17.39 -22.05 29.27
CA LYS A 340 17.77 -21.41 30.54
C LYS A 340 16.97 -21.94 31.72
N VAL A 341 15.66 -22.18 31.55
CA VAL A 341 14.83 -22.79 32.59
C VAL A 341 15.30 -24.21 32.88
N GLY A 342 15.54 -25.04 31.87
CA GLY A 342 16.06 -26.39 32.01
C GLY A 342 17.41 -26.44 32.77
N ALA A 343 18.32 -25.50 32.46
CA ALA A 343 19.58 -25.37 33.18
C ALA A 343 19.39 -25.00 34.67
N ARG A 344 18.48 -24.08 34.97
CA ARG A 344 18.14 -23.70 36.35
C ARG A 344 17.52 -24.85 37.14
N LEU A 345 16.62 -25.63 36.52
CA LEU A 345 16.02 -26.82 37.14
C LEU A 345 17.08 -27.90 37.42
N THR A 346 17.99 -28.14 36.48
CA THR A 346 19.12 -29.06 36.67
C THR A 346 19.97 -28.67 37.87
N ASN A 347 20.30 -27.37 38.01
CA ASN A 347 21.04 -26.86 39.17
C ASN A 347 20.25 -27.01 40.48
N ALA A 348 18.93 -26.76 40.47
CA ALA A 348 18.08 -26.93 41.64
C ALA A 348 18.06 -28.39 42.13
N VAL A 349 17.95 -29.35 41.21
CA VAL A 349 18.02 -30.79 41.52
C VAL A 349 19.40 -31.15 42.11
N ALA A 350 20.49 -30.60 41.55
CA ALA A 350 21.84 -30.81 42.08
C ALA A 350 21.98 -30.30 43.52
N HIS A 351 21.49 -29.09 43.81
CA HIS A 351 21.51 -28.53 45.17
C HIS A 351 20.69 -29.36 46.17
N ILE A 352 19.50 -29.81 45.76
CA ILE A 352 18.65 -30.70 46.56
C ILE A 352 19.35 -32.02 46.88
N THR A 353 20.03 -32.60 45.89
CA THR A 353 20.77 -33.85 46.03
C THR A 353 21.95 -33.67 46.99
N SER A 354 22.74 -32.60 46.84
CA SER A 354 23.84 -32.29 47.75
C SER A 354 23.35 -32.06 49.18
N GLY A 355 22.24 -31.33 49.36
CA GLY A 355 21.63 -31.13 50.68
C GLY A 355 21.15 -32.43 51.32
N ALA A 356 20.58 -33.35 50.54
CA ALA A 356 20.19 -34.67 51.01
C ALA A 356 21.39 -35.53 51.43
N GLY A 357 22.53 -35.40 50.73
CA GLY A 357 23.80 -36.00 51.13
C GLY A 357 24.27 -35.49 52.49
N GLU A 358 24.32 -34.16 52.67
CA GLU A 358 24.73 -33.55 53.94
C GLU A 358 23.85 -33.97 55.13
N ILE A 359 22.53 -34.07 54.93
CA ILE A 359 21.58 -34.58 55.93
C ILE A 359 21.96 -36.02 56.33
N THR A 360 22.24 -36.87 55.35
CA THR A 360 22.59 -38.28 55.55
C THR A 360 23.88 -38.42 56.35
N ASP A 361 24.90 -37.66 55.99
CA ASP A 361 26.21 -37.66 56.65
C ASP A 361 26.09 -37.19 58.11
N LYS A 362 25.35 -36.10 58.36
CA LYS A 362 25.12 -35.60 59.73
C LYS A 362 24.30 -36.57 60.59
N ARG A 363 23.31 -37.26 60.00
CA ARG A 363 22.58 -38.33 60.69
C ARG A 363 23.52 -39.48 61.05
N ALA A 364 24.39 -39.91 60.14
CA ALA A 364 25.37 -40.95 60.41
C ALA A 364 26.33 -40.56 61.53
N ALA A 365 26.84 -39.31 61.51
CA ALA A 365 27.66 -38.78 62.60
C ALA A 365 26.92 -38.78 63.94
N ALA A 366 25.66 -38.34 63.97
CA ALA A 366 24.84 -38.36 65.19
C ALA A 366 24.65 -39.77 65.76
N ILE A 367 24.48 -40.78 64.91
CA ILE A 367 24.36 -42.18 65.33
C ILE A 367 25.66 -42.64 66.00
N THR A 368 26.81 -42.37 65.36
CA THR A 368 28.12 -42.71 65.92
C THR A 368 28.34 -42.09 67.31
N GLU A 369 28.00 -40.81 67.49
CA GLU A 369 28.13 -40.15 68.80
C GLU A 369 27.18 -40.73 69.86
N LEU A 370 25.96 -41.13 69.47
CA LEU A 370 25.04 -41.81 70.39
C LEU A 370 25.53 -43.21 70.79
N ASP A 371 26.15 -43.95 69.87
CA ASP A 371 26.74 -45.25 70.15
C ASP A 371 27.93 -45.12 71.13
N LEU A 372 28.79 -44.11 70.95
CA LEU A 372 29.85 -43.79 71.91
C LEU A 372 29.28 -43.40 73.28
N ALA A 373 28.22 -42.58 73.30
CA ALA A 373 27.54 -42.21 74.53
C ALA A 373 27.00 -43.43 75.30
N ASN A 374 26.40 -44.39 74.59
CA ASN A 374 25.92 -45.65 75.15
C ASN A 374 27.07 -46.49 75.70
N GLN A 375 28.16 -46.65 74.93
CA GLN A 375 29.33 -47.37 75.39
C GLN A 375 29.89 -46.78 76.70
N MET A 376 29.96 -45.45 76.82
CA MET A 376 30.41 -44.79 78.05
C MET A 376 29.47 -45.01 79.24
N ILE A 377 28.17 -45.17 79.00
CA ILE A 377 27.18 -45.50 80.04
C ILE A 377 27.40 -46.93 80.52
N ASP A 378 27.52 -47.90 79.62
CA ASP A 378 27.77 -49.32 79.94
C ASP A 378 29.10 -49.49 80.73
N ASP A 379 30.13 -48.75 80.30
CA ASP A 379 31.43 -48.68 80.97
C ASP A 379 31.33 -48.06 82.38
N SER A 380 30.44 -47.08 82.57
CA SER A 380 30.17 -46.46 83.88
C SER A 380 29.42 -47.42 84.81
N GLU A 381 28.42 -48.13 84.28
CA GLU A 381 27.69 -49.19 84.99
C GLU A 381 28.65 -50.28 85.47
N THR A 382 29.55 -50.74 84.59
CA THR A 382 30.60 -51.71 84.94
C THR A 382 31.51 -51.21 86.08
N ASP A 383 31.91 -49.93 86.06
CA ASP A 383 32.72 -49.34 87.13
C ASP A 383 31.95 -49.24 88.46
N LEU A 384 30.65 -48.93 88.43
CA LEU A 384 29.79 -48.84 89.62
C LEU A 384 29.50 -50.22 90.21
N ASP A 385 29.27 -51.24 89.39
CA ASP A 385 29.12 -52.62 89.83
C ASP A 385 30.40 -53.12 90.52
N ALA A 386 31.56 -52.84 89.91
CA ALA A 386 32.86 -53.13 90.51
C ALA A 386 33.05 -52.38 91.84
N ALA A 387 32.68 -51.10 91.92
CA ALA A 387 32.74 -50.32 93.16
C ALA A 387 31.85 -50.93 94.26
N THR A 388 30.63 -51.33 93.90
CA THR A 388 29.64 -51.92 94.82
C THR A 388 30.17 -53.22 95.44
N SER A 389 30.85 -54.05 94.65
CA SER A 389 31.47 -55.29 95.14
C SER A 389 32.54 -55.06 96.23
N LEU A 390 33.14 -53.86 96.27
CA LEU A 390 34.24 -53.51 97.18
C LEU A 390 33.79 -52.79 98.46
N ILE A 391 32.56 -52.27 98.53
CA ILE A 391 32.04 -51.45 99.67
C ILE A 391 32.12 -52.18 101.03
N ASN A 392 32.05 -53.50 101.03
CA ASN A 392 32.11 -54.33 102.25
C ASN A 392 33.49 -54.95 102.51
N THR A 393 34.53 -54.52 101.80
CA THR A 393 35.89 -55.03 101.96
C THR A 393 36.76 -53.99 102.68
N VAL A 394 37.51 -54.42 103.71
CA VAL A 394 38.44 -53.52 104.44
C VAL A 394 39.73 -53.42 103.64
N THR A 395 39.81 -52.44 102.74
CA THR A 395 41.04 -52.16 101.98
C THR A 395 41.98 -51.27 102.79
N ILE A 396 43.14 -51.81 103.18
CA ILE A 396 44.20 -51.04 103.88
C ILE A 396 45.05 -50.32 102.82
N GLY A 397 44.95 -48.99 102.76
CA GLY A 397 45.93 -48.11 102.10
C GLY A 397 45.57 -47.54 100.72
N ASP A 398 44.50 -48.00 100.06
CA ASP A 398 44.00 -47.37 98.83
C ASP A 398 42.47 -47.21 98.92
N ASN A 399 41.88 -46.23 98.23
CA ASN A 399 40.43 -46.00 98.16
C ASN A 399 39.90 -46.43 96.76
N PRO A 400 39.82 -47.74 96.48
CA PRO A 400 39.43 -48.22 95.16
C PRO A 400 37.96 -47.92 94.84
N VAL A 401 37.08 -47.92 95.85
CA VAL A 401 35.67 -47.54 95.70
C VAL A 401 35.55 -46.11 95.18
N GLY A 402 36.22 -45.17 95.83
CA GLY A 402 36.21 -43.76 95.42
C GLY A 402 36.80 -43.54 94.01
N LYS A 403 37.89 -44.25 93.66
CA LYS A 403 38.47 -44.18 92.31
C LYS A 403 37.49 -44.66 91.23
N ARG A 404 36.78 -45.77 91.48
CA ARG A 404 35.78 -46.33 90.55
C ARG A 404 34.56 -45.42 90.40
N ILE A 405 34.04 -44.88 91.50
CA ILE A 405 32.94 -43.89 91.45
C ILE A 405 33.36 -42.64 90.67
N ASN A 406 34.56 -42.11 90.90
CA ASN A 406 35.05 -40.95 90.15
C ASN A 406 35.24 -41.24 88.65
N SER A 407 35.70 -42.45 88.29
CA SER A 407 35.77 -42.91 86.90
C SER A 407 34.38 -42.97 86.25
N ALA A 408 33.42 -43.60 86.92
CA ALA A 408 32.04 -43.71 86.47
C ALA A 408 31.39 -42.33 86.23
N MET A 409 31.58 -41.38 87.16
CA MET A 409 31.09 -40.01 86.99
C MET A 409 31.74 -39.27 85.83
N ALA A 410 33.06 -39.43 85.62
CA ALA A 410 33.76 -38.85 84.48
C ALA A 410 33.22 -39.40 83.15
N ARG A 411 32.97 -40.72 83.07
CA ARG A 411 32.37 -41.39 81.91
C ARG A 411 30.96 -40.87 81.61
N LEU A 412 30.11 -40.70 82.62
CA LEU A 412 28.77 -40.12 82.44
C LEU A 412 28.82 -38.65 81.99
N SER A 413 29.79 -37.88 82.48
CA SER A 413 29.99 -36.49 82.02
C SER A 413 30.37 -36.44 80.54
N ASN A 414 31.24 -37.34 80.08
CA ASN A 414 31.63 -37.44 78.68
C ASN A 414 30.47 -37.92 77.80
N SER A 415 29.70 -38.93 78.25
CA SER A 415 28.50 -39.39 77.54
C SER A 415 27.50 -38.25 77.28
N ARG A 416 27.30 -37.36 78.26
CA ARG A 416 26.47 -36.16 78.07
C ARG A 416 27.03 -35.20 77.00
N ALA A 417 28.34 -35.09 76.87
CA ALA A 417 28.97 -34.29 75.82
C ALA A 417 28.67 -34.89 74.43
N GLU A 418 28.81 -36.22 74.29
CA GLU A 418 28.50 -36.91 73.02
C GLU A 418 27.01 -36.81 72.66
N ILE A 419 26.10 -36.95 73.63
CA ILE A 419 24.65 -36.73 73.40
C ILE A 419 24.37 -35.29 72.92
N ASN A 420 25.07 -34.29 73.45
CA ASN A 420 24.91 -32.90 73.02
C ASN A 420 25.46 -32.68 71.61
N LEU A 421 26.56 -33.34 71.23
CA LEU A 421 27.09 -33.32 69.86
C LEU A 421 26.11 -33.99 68.88
N ALA A 422 25.62 -35.18 69.21
CA ALA A 422 24.58 -35.86 68.43
C ALA A 422 23.33 -34.99 68.24
N ARG A 423 22.89 -34.32 69.31
CA ARG A 423 21.76 -33.38 69.24
C ARG A 423 22.07 -32.20 68.33
N GLY A 424 23.29 -31.65 68.38
CA GLY A 424 23.77 -30.61 67.48
C GLY A 424 23.68 -31.03 66.01
N TYR A 425 23.99 -32.30 65.71
CA TYR A 425 23.84 -32.87 64.37
C TYR A 425 22.39 -33.12 63.95
N LEU A 426 21.45 -33.37 64.86
CA LEU A 426 20.06 -33.72 64.53
C LEU A 426 19.09 -32.53 64.43
N VAL A 427 19.32 -31.46 65.19
CA VAL A 427 18.37 -30.32 65.30
C VAL A 427 18.00 -29.66 63.95
N PRO A 428 18.90 -29.49 62.97
CA PRO A 428 18.54 -28.85 61.69
C PRO A 428 17.81 -29.75 60.67
N HIS A 429 17.71 -31.07 60.87
CA HIS A 429 17.57 -32.00 59.73
C HIS A 429 16.29 -32.84 59.66
N SER A 430 15.40 -32.78 60.67
CA SER A 430 14.25 -33.70 60.76
C SER A 430 13.14 -33.46 59.72
N THR A 431 13.09 -32.29 59.06
CA THR A 431 12.11 -31.98 58.00
C THR A 431 12.73 -31.83 56.61
N GLY A 432 14.05 -31.69 56.51
CA GLY A 432 14.75 -31.39 55.26
C GLY A 432 14.58 -32.45 54.18
N LEU A 433 14.64 -33.74 54.54
CA LEU A 433 14.58 -34.84 53.56
C LEU A 433 13.21 -34.99 52.87
N ALA A 434 12.12 -34.72 53.59
CA ALA A 434 10.77 -34.81 53.02
C ALA A 434 10.52 -33.68 52.01
N TYR A 435 10.93 -32.45 52.34
CA TYR A 435 10.81 -31.31 51.44
C TYR A 435 11.78 -31.39 50.25
N SER A 436 12.98 -31.95 50.45
CA SER A 436 13.95 -32.15 49.37
C SER A 436 13.41 -33.14 48.32
N ASN A 437 12.80 -34.25 48.77
CA ASN A 437 12.17 -35.24 47.89
C ASN A 437 10.90 -34.70 47.20
N LEU A 438 10.11 -33.87 47.87
CA LEU A 438 8.97 -33.20 47.23
C LEU A 438 9.44 -32.21 46.17
N ALA A 439 10.42 -31.36 46.49
CA ALA A 439 11.01 -30.43 45.54
C ALA A 439 11.63 -31.14 44.33
N ALA A 440 12.33 -32.26 44.53
CA ALA A 440 12.86 -33.07 43.43
C ALA A 440 11.74 -33.57 42.48
N ARG A 441 10.60 -34.00 43.02
CA ARG A 441 9.45 -34.43 42.22
C ARG A 441 8.81 -33.29 41.44
N GLU A 442 8.61 -32.13 42.07
CA GLU A 442 8.08 -30.95 41.40
C GLU A 442 9.01 -30.46 40.27
N LEU A 443 10.33 -30.50 40.49
CA LEU A 443 11.31 -30.17 39.46
C LEU A 443 11.31 -31.18 38.30
N GLN A 444 11.12 -32.47 38.59
CA GLN A 444 10.98 -33.50 37.56
C GLN A 444 9.70 -33.30 36.74
N ALA A 445 8.58 -32.93 37.38
CA ALA A 445 7.35 -32.57 36.70
C ALA A 445 7.55 -31.32 35.80
N ALA A 446 8.25 -30.30 36.30
CA ALA A 446 8.60 -29.11 35.53
C ALA A 446 9.43 -29.45 34.27
N ASN A 447 10.41 -30.37 34.38
CA ASN A 447 11.16 -30.88 33.23
C ASN A 447 10.25 -31.58 32.19
N GLY A 448 9.23 -32.30 32.65
CA GLY A 448 8.20 -32.90 31.78
C GLY A 448 7.44 -31.85 30.97
N TYR A 449 6.97 -30.78 31.62
CA TYR A 449 6.27 -29.68 30.95
C TYR A 449 7.16 -28.91 29.97
N ILE A 450 8.46 -28.75 30.26
CA ILE A 450 9.41 -28.15 29.32
C ILE A 450 9.55 -29.02 28.07
N SER A 451 9.69 -30.34 28.23
CA SER A 451 9.77 -31.27 27.11
C SER A 451 8.51 -31.21 26.23
N GLU A 452 7.33 -31.04 26.84
CA GLU A 452 6.08 -30.84 26.11
C GLU A 452 6.07 -29.51 25.36
N GLY A 453 6.52 -28.42 26.00
CA GLY A 453 6.70 -27.12 25.36
C GLY A 453 7.62 -27.16 24.15
N THR A 454 8.77 -27.83 24.26
CA THR A 454 9.69 -28.06 23.14
C THR A 454 9.03 -28.86 22.01
N SER A 455 8.17 -29.83 22.34
CA SER A 455 7.39 -30.58 21.34
C SER A 455 6.44 -29.67 20.56
N TYR A 456 5.70 -28.78 21.24
CA TYR A 456 4.82 -27.82 20.56
C TYR A 456 5.59 -26.82 19.68
N ILE A 457 6.78 -26.38 20.10
CA ILE A 457 7.65 -25.53 19.29
C ILE A 457 8.11 -26.26 18.02
N ASN A 458 8.49 -27.53 18.14
CA ASN A 458 8.87 -28.36 16.99
C ASN A 458 7.71 -28.54 16.01
N GLU A 459 6.50 -28.74 16.51
CA GLU A 459 5.29 -28.79 15.67
C GLU A 459 5.04 -27.46 14.96
N ALA A 460 5.14 -26.33 15.67
CA ALA A 460 4.99 -25.00 15.08
C ALA A 460 6.02 -24.76 13.96
N MET A 461 7.28 -25.16 14.17
CA MET A 461 8.33 -25.10 13.14
C MET A 461 8.01 -26.01 11.95
N ALA A 462 7.46 -27.20 12.16
CA ALA A 462 7.06 -28.09 11.06
C ALA A 462 5.91 -27.49 10.22
N ARG A 463 4.93 -26.87 10.87
CA ARG A 463 3.86 -26.12 10.20
C ARG A 463 4.42 -24.93 9.41
N LEU A 464 5.38 -24.20 9.98
CA LEU A 464 6.06 -23.09 9.31
C LEU A 464 6.76 -23.55 8.02
N ARG A 465 7.52 -24.66 8.07
CA ARG A 465 8.17 -25.23 6.88
C ARG A 465 7.17 -25.62 5.79
N THR A 466 6.05 -26.22 6.17
CA THR A 466 4.97 -26.57 5.24
C THR A 466 4.41 -25.32 4.57
N SER A 467 4.17 -24.27 5.35
CA SER A 467 3.70 -22.98 4.83
C SER A 467 4.74 -22.32 3.90
N THR A 468 6.04 -22.38 4.21
CA THR A 468 7.11 -21.89 3.32
C THR A 468 7.12 -22.62 1.96
N LEU A 469 6.84 -23.92 1.93
CA LEU A 469 6.71 -24.67 0.68
C LEU A 469 5.52 -24.18 -0.15
N GLN A 470 4.36 -23.98 0.49
CA GLN A 470 3.17 -23.43 -0.18
C GLN A 470 3.44 -22.03 -0.78
N LEU A 471 4.10 -21.14 -0.01
CA LEU A 471 4.50 -19.82 -0.51
C LEU A 471 5.44 -19.92 -1.71
N THR A 472 6.35 -20.90 -1.70
CA THR A 472 7.27 -21.12 -2.83
C THR A 472 6.53 -21.60 -4.08
N HIS A 473 5.53 -22.47 -3.93
CA HIS A 473 4.66 -22.87 -5.04
C HIS A 473 3.87 -21.69 -5.61
N LEU A 474 3.27 -20.85 -4.76
CA LEU A 474 2.55 -19.66 -5.20
C LEU A 474 3.48 -18.67 -5.91
N GLN A 475 4.69 -18.43 -5.38
CA GLN A 475 5.68 -17.58 -6.02
C GLN A 475 6.07 -18.09 -7.42
N ASN A 476 6.30 -19.40 -7.56
CA ASN A 476 6.64 -20.01 -8.84
C ASN A 476 5.48 -19.97 -9.84
N TRP A 477 4.24 -20.11 -9.37
CA TRP A 477 3.05 -19.87 -10.19
C TRP A 477 3.01 -18.42 -10.65
N ALA A 478 3.11 -17.45 -9.74
CA ALA A 478 3.00 -16.03 -10.04
C ALA A 478 4.10 -15.56 -10.99
N ASN A 479 5.35 -15.98 -10.79
CA ASN A 479 6.45 -15.68 -11.71
C ASN A 479 6.22 -16.23 -13.13
N ARG A 480 5.71 -17.46 -13.25
CA ARG A 480 5.41 -18.06 -14.57
C ARG A 480 4.25 -17.33 -15.25
N LYS A 481 3.20 -16.99 -14.50
CA LYS A 481 2.06 -16.22 -14.99
C LYS A 481 2.52 -14.85 -15.47
N LEU A 482 3.29 -14.13 -14.66
CA LEU A 482 3.85 -12.81 -14.99
C LEU A 482 4.69 -12.87 -16.28
N GLU A 483 5.60 -13.83 -16.41
CA GLU A 483 6.44 -13.95 -17.61
C GLU A 483 5.61 -14.29 -18.86
N ALA A 484 4.63 -15.18 -18.75
CA ALA A 484 3.73 -15.50 -19.87
C ALA A 484 2.93 -14.27 -20.31
N THR A 485 2.40 -13.50 -19.36
CA THR A 485 1.65 -12.26 -19.61
C THR A 485 2.54 -11.19 -20.23
N LEU A 486 3.78 -11.02 -19.74
CA LEU A 486 4.76 -10.10 -20.34
C LEU A 486 5.13 -10.48 -21.77
N GLN A 487 5.24 -11.78 -22.08
CA GLN A 487 5.45 -12.23 -23.46
C GLN A 487 4.27 -11.88 -24.36
N THR A 488 3.04 -12.01 -23.87
CA THR A 488 1.83 -11.60 -24.59
C THR A 488 1.82 -10.08 -24.82
N LEU A 489 2.10 -9.27 -23.80
CA LEU A 489 2.21 -7.81 -23.93
C LEU A 489 3.31 -7.40 -24.93
N ARG A 490 4.47 -8.07 -24.92
CA ARG A 490 5.55 -7.82 -25.90
C ARG A 490 5.13 -8.13 -27.32
N ARG A 491 4.25 -9.13 -27.55
CA ARG A 491 3.70 -9.43 -28.89
C ARG A 491 2.66 -8.41 -29.33
N MET A 492 1.94 -7.82 -28.38
CA MET A 492 0.96 -6.76 -28.63
C MET A 492 1.63 -5.42 -28.94
N SER A 493 2.86 -5.22 -28.48
CA SER A 493 3.61 -4.00 -28.78
C SER A 493 3.92 -3.93 -30.27
N SER A 494 3.25 -3.01 -30.96
CA SER A 494 3.56 -2.68 -32.35
C SER A 494 5.04 -2.30 -32.43
N PRO A 495 5.84 -2.90 -33.34
CA PRO A 495 7.23 -2.49 -33.50
C PRO A 495 7.24 -1.02 -33.92
N LYS A 496 7.62 -0.13 -33.00
CA LYS A 496 7.89 1.27 -33.30
C LYS A 496 9.11 1.34 -34.20
N GLN A 497 8.95 1.09 -35.50
CA GLN A 497 9.92 1.55 -36.49
C GLN A 497 9.79 3.06 -36.55
N LYS A 498 10.44 3.76 -35.60
CA LYS A 498 10.79 5.17 -35.78
C LYS A 498 11.74 5.18 -36.98
N THR A 499 11.15 5.27 -38.17
CA THR A 499 11.89 5.45 -39.40
C THR A 499 12.47 6.84 -39.27
N TYR A 500 13.67 6.94 -38.69
CA TYR A 500 14.46 8.16 -38.74
C TYR A 500 14.81 8.35 -40.21
N GLY A 501 13.85 8.92 -40.94
CA GLY A 501 14.05 9.45 -42.26
C GLY A 501 15.01 10.62 -42.08
N TYR A 502 16.31 10.33 -42.07
CA TYR A 502 17.29 11.31 -42.50
C TYR A 502 16.89 11.67 -43.93
N SER A 503 16.10 12.73 -44.09
CA SER A 503 15.96 13.38 -45.38
C SER A 503 17.38 13.82 -45.73
N ARG A 504 17.98 13.12 -46.69
CA ARG A 504 19.17 13.62 -47.38
C ARG A 504 18.71 14.84 -48.17
N ASP A 505 18.79 16.00 -47.53
CA ASP A 505 18.88 17.28 -48.21
C ASP A 505 20.34 17.62 -48.49
#